data_AF-A0A9D8ZW91-F1
#
_entry.id   AF-A0A9D8ZW91-F1
#
_cell.length_a   1.000
_cell.length_b   1.000
_cell.length_c   1.000
_cell.angle_alpha   90.00
_cell.angle_beta   90.00
_cell.angle_gamma   90.00
#
_symmetry.space_group_name_H-M   'P 1'
#
loop_
_entity.id
_entity.type
_entity.pdbx_description
1 polymer ?
#
loop_
_entity_poly.entity_id
_entity_poly.type
_entity_poly.pdbx_seq_one_letter_code
_entity_poly.pdbx_strand_id
1 'polypeptide(L)' 'MKVYTYSQARQKLAKILDELDQNETAIIKRRDGRSYELKSIKEDKSPLDVESVDVDISITEVNDIIREYRERS' A
#
# COMPACT_ATOMS: atom_id res chain seq x y z
N MET A 1 -16.80 8.83 2.19
CA MET A 1 -16.67 8.67 3.65
C MET A 1 -17.99 8.23 4.26
N LYS A 2 -18.05 7.06 4.91
CA LYS A 2 -19.25 6.56 5.60
C LYS A 2 -19.10 6.66 7.12
N VAL A 3 -20.19 6.93 7.84
CA VAL A 3 -20.20 7.05 9.30
C VAL A 3 -21.04 5.93 9.90
N TYR A 4 -20.45 5.16 10.81
CA TYR A 4 -21.10 4.09 11.55
C TYR A 4 -21.11 4.39 13.04
N THR A 5 -22.13 3.90 13.74
CA THR A 5 -22.09 3.82 15.20
C THR A 5 -21.21 2.64 15.65
N TYR A 6 -20.69 2.69 16.87
CA TYR A 6 -19.94 1.59 17.47
C TYR A 6 -20.70 0.24 17.40
N SER A 7 -22.01 0.24 17.67
CA SER A 7 -22.82 -0.97 17.63
C SER A 7 -22.93 -1.54 16.21
N GLN A 8 -23.11 -0.67 15.20
CA GLN A 8 -23.12 -1.09 13.80
C GLN A 8 -21.76 -1.64 13.37
N ALA A 9 -20.67 -0.96 13.74
CA ALA A 9 -19.32 -1.38 13.43
C ALA A 9 -19.02 -2.76 14.04
N ARG A 10 -19.43 -3.00 15.28
CA ARG A 10 -19.27 -4.29 15.95
C ARG A 10 -20.07 -5.42 15.27
N GLN A 11 -21.29 -5.15 14.82
CA GLN A 11 -22.14 -6.18 14.20
C GLN A 11 -21.77 -6.49 12.74
N LYS A 12 -21.22 -5.51 12.01
CA LYS A 12 -21.01 -5.59 10.57
C LYS A 12 -19.58 -5.29 10.15
N LEU A 13 -18.61 -5.60 11.02
CA LEU A 13 -17.20 -5.25 10.79
C LEU A 13 -16.68 -5.77 9.46
N ALA A 14 -16.93 -7.05 9.13
CA ALA A 14 -16.49 -7.66 7.87
C ALA A 14 -16.97 -6.86 6.65
N LYS A 15 -18.27 -6.54 6.60
CA LYS A 15 -18.84 -5.73 5.52
C LYS A 15 -18.23 -4.32 5.44
N ILE A 16 -17.89 -3.73 6.58
CA ILE A 16 -17.24 -2.41 6.62
C ILE A 16 -15.82 -2.50 6.05
N LEU A 17 -15.09 -3.58 6.33
CA LEU A 17 -13.77 -3.83 5.75
C LEU A 17 -13.85 -4.04 4.23
N ASP A 18 -14.81 -4.84 3.75
CA ASP A 18 -15.03 -5.01 2.29
C ASP A 18 -15.37 -3.67 1.61
N GLU A 19 -16.17 -2.83 2.28
CA GLU A 19 -16.49 -1.49 1.78
C GLU A 19 -15.27 -0.55 1.80
N LEU A 20 -14.30 -0.76 2.69
CA LEU A 20 -13.05 0.01 2.77
C LEU A 20 -12.01 -0.41 1.71
N ASP A 21 -12.09 -1.64 1.20
CA ASP A 21 -11.23 -2.02 0.07
C ASP A 21 -11.63 -1.29 -1.21
N GLN A 22 -12.91 -0.90 -1.32
CA GLN A 22 -13.45 -0.07 -2.40
C GLN A 22 -13.50 1.43 -2.10
N ASN A 23 -13.54 1.85 -0.83
CA ASN A 23 -13.64 3.25 -0.42
C ASN A 23 -12.49 3.63 0.54
N GLU A 24 -11.91 4.82 0.41
CA GLU A 24 -10.73 5.19 1.20
C GLU A 24 -10.93 5.20 2.73
N THR A 25 -12.12 5.55 3.25
CA THR A 25 -12.30 5.84 4.69
C THR A 25 -13.71 5.65 5.26
N ALA A 26 -13.76 5.18 6.51
CA ALA A 26 -14.96 5.07 7.34
C ALA A 26 -14.73 5.68 8.73
N ILE A 27 -15.75 6.29 9.32
CA ILE A 27 -15.71 6.84 10.68
C ILE A 27 -16.62 6.05 11.60
N ILE A 28 -16.11 5.66 12.77
CA ILE A 28 -16.86 5.00 13.83
C ILE A 28 -17.09 6.01 14.96
N LYS A 29 -18.35 6.36 15.20
CA LYS A 29 -18.78 7.20 16.32
C LYS A 29 -19.20 6.36 17.51
N ARG A 30 -18.62 6.63 18.67
CA ARG A 30 -19.05 6.09 19.97
C ARG A 30 -20.01 7.07 20.66
N ARG A 31 -20.80 6.53 21.60
CA ARG A 31 -21.78 7.29 22.38
C ARG A 31 -21.13 8.32 23.33
N ASP A 32 -19.87 8.12 23.66
CA ASP A 32 -19.04 9.05 24.45
C ASP A 32 -18.58 10.29 23.63
N GLY A 33 -19.05 10.42 22.38
CA GLY A 33 -18.70 11.52 21.48
C GLY A 33 -17.39 11.32 20.72
N ARG A 34 -16.62 10.26 21.04
CA ARG A 34 -15.36 9.97 20.35
C ARG A 34 -15.65 9.42 18.95
N SER A 35 -14.84 9.85 18.01
CA SER A 35 -14.87 9.39 16.63
C SER A 35 -13.52 8.79 16.29
N TYR A 36 -13.54 7.63 15.65
CA TYR A 36 -12.35 6.93 15.17
C TYR A 36 -12.43 6.79 13.67
N GLU A 37 -11.31 6.96 12.98
CA GLU A 37 -11.21 6.74 11.55
C GLU A 37 -10.64 5.35 11.28
N LEU A 38 -11.27 4.63 10.35
CA LEU A 38 -10.83 3.34 9.85
C LEU A 38 -10.43 3.52 8.38
N LYS A 39 -9.20 3.15 8.05
CA LYS A 39 -8.60 3.29 6.72
C LYS A 39 -8.04 1.93 6.30
N SER A 40 -8.22 1.57 5.03
CA SER A 40 -7.54 0.40 4.48
C SER A 40 -6.06 0.72 4.34
N ILE A 41 -5.20 -0.18 4.85
CA ILE A 41 -3.76 -0.08 4.68
C ILE A 41 -3.43 -0.97 3.49
N LYS A 42 -3.22 -0.37 2.33
CA LYS A 42 -2.60 -1.06 1.20
C LYS A 42 -1.10 -0.93 1.39
N GLU A 43 -0.40 -2.06 1.51
CA GLU A 43 1.04 -2.05 1.25
C GLU A 43 1.20 -1.68 -0.23
N ASP A 44 1.61 -0.45 -0.51
CA ASP A 44 1.97 0.01 -1.85
C ASP A 44 3.36 -0.55 -2.23
N LYS A 45 3.53 -1.86 -2.05
CA LYS A 45 4.69 -2.56 -2.56
C LYS A 45 4.40 -2.76 -4.04
N SER A 46 5.15 -2.03 -4.86
CA SER A 46 5.14 -2.23 -6.29
C SER A 46 5.34 -3.73 -6.57
N PRO A 47 4.68 -4.32 -7.57
CA PRO A 47 5.01 -5.68 -7.99
C PRO A 47 6.48 -5.81 -8.47
N LEU A 48 7.17 -4.68 -8.68
CA LEU A 48 8.60 -4.59 -8.98
C LEU A 48 9.46 -4.28 -7.73
N ASP A 49 8.85 -4.12 -6.55
CA ASP A 49 9.51 -3.96 -5.26
C ASP A 49 10.00 -5.32 -4.76
N VAL A 50 11.04 -5.82 -5.41
CA VAL A 50 11.72 -7.08 -5.09
C VAL A 50 13.05 -6.79 -4.41
N GLU A 51 13.47 -7.69 -3.52
CA GLU A 51 14.74 -7.58 -2.82
C GLU A 51 15.91 -7.55 -3.81
N SER A 52 16.84 -6.62 -3.60
CA SER A 52 18.03 -6.48 -4.44
C SER A 52 19.02 -7.62 -4.18
N VAL A 53 19.68 -8.10 -5.23
CA VAL A 53 20.86 -8.97 -5.08
C VAL A 53 22.07 -8.08 -4.87
N ASP A 54 22.75 -8.24 -3.74
CA ASP A 54 24.04 -7.57 -3.49
C ASP A 54 25.13 -8.24 -4.33
N VAL A 55 25.62 -7.51 -5.32
CA VAL A 55 26.68 -7.95 -6.24
C VAL A 55 27.78 -6.91 -6.17
N ASP A 56 29.03 -7.37 -6.05
CA ASP A 56 30.22 -6.53 -6.12
C ASP A 56 30.48 -6.09 -7.57
N ILE A 57 29.59 -5.27 -8.12
CA ILE A 57 29.68 -4.68 -9.45
C ILE A 57 29.56 -3.16 -9.36
N SER A 58 30.46 -2.46 -10.02
CA SER A 58 30.46 -0.99 -10.01
C SER A 58 29.53 -0.43 -11.09
N ILE A 59 28.99 0.77 -10.84
CA ILE A 59 28.20 1.52 -11.84
C ILE A 59 29.02 1.78 -13.12
N THR A 60 30.33 2.00 -12.99
CA THR A 60 31.24 2.22 -14.12
C THR A 60 31.28 1.00 -15.03
N GLU A 61 31.45 -0.20 -14.45
CA GLU A 61 31.48 -1.46 -15.19
C GLU A 61 30.17 -1.73 -15.94
N VAL A 62 29.02 -1.45 -15.31
CA VAL A 62 27.71 -1.55 -15.98
C VAL A 62 27.63 -0.61 -17.18
N ASN A 63 28.09 0.63 -17.05
CA ASN A 63 28.06 1.60 -18.15
C ASN A 63 29.01 1.21 -19.29
N ASP A 64 30.18 0.67 -18.98
CA ASP A 64 31.14 0.20 -19.96
C ASP A 64 30.56 -0.96 -20.80
N ILE A 65 29.91 -1.94 -20.15
CA ILE A 65 29.23 -3.05 -20.83
C ILE A 65 28.11 -2.53 -21.75
N ILE A 66 27.26 -1.60 -21.27
CA ILE A 66 26.18 -1.02 -22.08
C ILE A 66 26.75 -0.28 -23.30
N ARG A 67 27.84 0.46 -23.11
CA ARG A 67 28.49 1.22 -24.17
C ARG A 67 29.07 0.28 -25.24
N GLU A 68 29.78 -0.76 -24.83
CA GLU A 68 30.30 -1.79 -25.75
C GLU A 68 29.16 -2.41 -26.57
N TYR A 69 28.03 -2.71 -25.94
CA TYR A 69 26.88 -3.32 -26.62
C TYR A 69 26.24 -2.37 -27.65
N ARG A 70 26.11 -1.08 -27.32
CA ARG A 70 25.56 -0.06 -28.24
C ARG A 70 26.48 0.23 -29.42
N GLU A 71 27.80 0.14 -29.24
CA GLU A 71 28.78 0.34 -30.32
C GLU A 71 28.83 -0.85 -31.28
N ARG A 72 28.32 -2.03 -30.85
CA ARG A 72 28.23 -3.25 -31.66
C ARG A 72 26.90 -3.44 -32.40
N SER A 73 25.86 -2.68 -32.06
CA SER A 73 24.52 -2.78 -32.64
C SER A 73 24.30 -1.75 -33.75
#